data_AF-A0A1H4GUN7-F1
#
_entry.id   AF-A0A1H4GUN7-F1
#
_cell.length_a   1.000
_cell.length_b   1.000
_cell.length_c   1.000
_cell.angle_alpha   90.00
_cell.angle_beta   90.00
_cell.angle_gamma   90.00
#
_symmetry.space_group_name_H-M   'P 1'
#
loop_
_entity.id
_entity.type
_entity.pdbx_description
1 polymer ?
#
loop_
_entity_poly.entity_id
_entity_poly.type
_entity_poly.pdbx_seq_one_letter_code
_entity_poly.pdbx_strand_id
1 'polypeptide(L)'
;MNSSASGPVDDATAPGQQGVRKRTTVTFYLTDAMRNRARAAYRQTSFDERDSSWSEMLNKALLAEVERREIAYNEGKAFVGNDDPLTPGRPIGF
;
A
#
# COMPACT_ATOMS: atom_id res chain seq x y z
N MET A 1 29.30 -9.42 48.68
CA MET A 1 29.17 -10.42 47.61
C MET A 1 27.73 -10.91 47.68
N ASN A 2 26.79 -10.23 47.00
CA ASN A 2 26.09 -10.68 45.77
C ASN A 2 25.57 -12.13 45.88
N SER A 3 24.29 -12.48 45.71
CA SER A 3 23.28 -11.92 44.80
C SER A 3 21.85 -12.29 45.21
N SER A 4 20.93 -11.39 44.89
CA SER A 4 19.46 -11.53 44.95
C SER A 4 18.95 -12.51 43.88
N ALA A 5 18.04 -13.41 44.26
CA ALA A 5 17.29 -14.24 43.32
C ALA A 5 16.08 -13.44 42.78
N SER A 6 16.11 -13.10 41.49
CA SER A 6 14.96 -12.56 40.76
C SER A 6 14.09 -13.71 40.28
N GLY A 7 12.78 -13.63 40.54
CA GLY A 7 11.78 -14.57 40.06
C GLY A 7 11.62 -14.53 38.53
N PRO A 8 10.96 -15.53 37.94
CA PRO A 8 10.66 -15.53 36.52
C PRO A 8 9.60 -14.46 36.24
N VAL A 9 9.91 -13.52 35.37
CA VAL A 9 8.93 -12.62 34.78
C VAL A 9 8.24 -13.39 33.65
N ASP A 10 6.95 -13.67 33.83
CA ASP A 10 6.04 -14.13 32.79
C ASP A 10 5.87 -13.01 31.75
N ASP A 11 6.81 -12.90 30.81
CA ASP A 11 6.65 -12.07 29.62
C ASP A 11 6.00 -12.90 28.51
N ALA A 12 4.71 -13.15 28.67
CA ALA A 12 3.85 -13.66 27.61
C ALA A 12 2.97 -12.51 27.08
N THR A 13 3.62 -11.46 26.56
CA THR A 13 2.95 -10.52 25.67
C THR A 13 2.65 -11.24 24.36
N ALA A 14 1.44 -11.81 24.27
CA ALA A 14 0.92 -12.40 23.04
C ALA A 14 0.96 -11.38 21.88
N PRO A 15 1.43 -11.74 20.67
CA PRO A 15 1.37 -10.84 19.54
C PRO A 15 -0.09 -10.57 19.19
N GLY A 16 -0.43 -9.27 19.17
CA GLY A 16 -1.77 -8.75 18.92
C GLY A 16 -2.43 -9.34 17.68
N GLN A 17 -3.74 -9.52 17.80
CA GLN A 17 -4.64 -9.88 16.71
C GLN A 17 -4.40 -8.94 15.52
N GLN A 18 -3.76 -9.48 14.49
CA GLN A 18 -3.63 -8.85 13.19
C GLN A 18 -5.04 -8.79 12.59
N GLY A 19 -5.73 -7.67 12.81
CA GLY A 19 -7.03 -7.42 12.20
C GLY A 19 -6.94 -7.69 10.70
N VAL A 20 -7.86 -8.51 10.20
CA VAL A 20 -7.97 -8.84 8.77
C VAL A 20 -7.98 -7.51 8.01
N ARG A 21 -6.90 -7.21 7.27
CA ARG A 21 -6.80 -5.99 6.48
C ARG A 21 -7.96 -6.00 5.50
N LYS A 22 -8.97 -5.17 5.75
CA LYS A 22 -10.15 -5.06 4.91
C LYS A 22 -9.70 -4.64 3.52
N ARG A 23 -9.89 -5.51 2.52
CA ARG A 23 -9.62 -5.20 1.12
C ARG A 23 -10.81 -4.42 0.56
N THR A 24 -10.53 -3.22 0.06
CA THR A 24 -11.50 -2.41 -0.67
C THR A 24 -11.31 -2.63 -2.16
N THR A 25 -12.40 -2.93 -2.87
CA THR A 25 -12.36 -3.02 -4.34
C THR A 25 -12.43 -1.61 -4.92
N VAL A 26 -11.51 -1.29 -5.83
CA VAL A 26 -11.48 -0.01 -6.54
C VAL A 26 -11.59 -0.29 -8.03
N THR A 27 -12.46 0.46 -8.71
CA THR A 27 -12.61 0.42 -10.17
C THR A 27 -12.14 1.76 -10.73
N PHE A 28 -11.33 1.73 -11.78
CA PHE A 28 -10.86 2.94 -12.46
C PHE A 28 -10.81 2.72 -13.97
N TYR A 29 -10.81 3.82 -14.72
CA TYR A 29 -10.81 3.80 -16.17
C TYR A 29 -9.38 3.68 -16.72
N LEU A 30 -9.22 2.82 -17.71
CA LEU A 30 -8.00 2.67 -18.51
C LEU A 30 -8.40 2.62 -19.98
N THR A 31 -7.55 3.18 -20.85
CA THR A 31 -7.68 2.91 -22.28
C THR A 31 -7.34 1.45 -22.57
N ASP A 32 -7.92 0.87 -23.62
CA ASP A 32 -7.62 -0.51 -24.02
C ASP A 32 -6.14 -0.72 -24.31
N ALA A 33 -5.50 0.27 -24.94
CA ALA A 33 -4.07 0.25 -25.22
C ALA A 33 -3.24 0.16 -23.93
N MET A 34 -3.57 0.96 -22.91
CA MET A 34 -2.88 0.94 -21.62
C MET A 34 -3.10 -0.40 -20.91
N ARG A 35 -4.35 -0.88 -20.87
CA ARG A 35 -4.70 -2.17 -20.26
C ARG A 35 -3.93 -3.31 -20.91
N ASN A 36 -3.89 -3.36 -22.24
CA ASN A 36 -3.21 -4.43 -22.97
C ASN A 36 -1.70 -4.38 -22.76
N ARG A 37 -1.10 -3.19 -22.82
CA ARG A 37 0.33 -3.00 -22.55
C ARG A 37 0.72 -3.44 -21.14
N ALA A 38 -0.05 -3.02 -20.14
CA ALA A 38 0.24 -3.36 -18.76
C ALA A 38 0.06 -4.87 -18.49
N ARG A 39 -0.97 -5.51 -19.07
CA ARG A 39 -1.12 -6.98 -18.99
C ARG A 39 0.02 -7.73 -19.67
N ALA A 40 0.54 -7.22 -20.78
CA ALA A 40 1.70 -7.81 -21.44
C ALA A 40 2.95 -7.74 -20.55
N ALA A 41 3.19 -6.58 -19.92
CA ALA A 41 4.28 -6.42 -18.95
C ALA A 41 4.15 -7.41 -17.79
N TYR A 42 3.00 -7.47 -17.11
CA TYR A 42 2.77 -8.43 -16.04
C TYR A 42 3.07 -9.87 -16.44
N ARG A 43 2.56 -10.31 -17.61
CA ARG A 43 2.78 -11.68 -18.10
C ARG A 43 4.26 -12.01 -18.33
N GLN A 44 5.07 -11.00 -18.64
CA GLN A 44 6.49 -11.16 -18.96
C GLN A 44 7.36 -11.03 -17.71
N THR A 45 6.95 -10.24 -16.71
CA THR A 45 7.81 -9.86 -15.58
C THR A 45 7.32 -10.33 -14.21
N SER A 46 6.11 -10.87 -14.08
CA SER A 46 5.51 -11.17 -12.77
C SER A 46 6.35 -12.10 -11.90
N PHE A 47 7.08 -13.03 -12.51
CA PHE A 47 7.96 -13.93 -11.77
C PHE A 47 9.18 -13.19 -11.21
N ASP A 48 9.85 -12.39 -12.03
CA ASP A 48 11.05 -11.64 -11.66
C ASP A 48 10.72 -10.55 -10.63
N GLU A 49 9.58 -9.88 -10.79
CA GLU A 49 9.05 -8.85 -9.88
C GLU A 49 8.36 -9.44 -8.63
N ARG A 50 8.25 -10.77 -8.56
CA ARG A 50 7.58 -11.52 -7.47
C ARG A 50 6.15 -11.06 -7.23
N ASP A 51 5.39 -10.82 -8.30
CA ASP A 51 3.98 -10.49 -8.23
C ASP A 51 3.13 -11.77 -8.17
N SER A 52 2.47 -12.00 -7.03
CA SER A 52 1.53 -13.12 -6.87
C SER A 52 0.25 -12.97 -7.70
N SER A 53 -0.08 -11.75 -8.12
CA SER A 53 -1.29 -11.46 -8.88
C SER A 53 -1.18 -10.17 -9.70
N TRP A 54 -2.03 -10.04 -10.71
CA TRP A 54 -2.20 -8.80 -11.47
C TRP A 54 -2.49 -7.58 -10.58
N SER A 55 -3.35 -7.77 -9.57
CA SER A 55 -3.69 -6.71 -8.61
C SER A 55 -2.49 -6.31 -7.75
N GLU A 56 -1.56 -7.22 -7.46
CA GLU A 56 -0.35 -6.88 -6.71
C GLU A 56 0.56 -5.94 -7.50
N MET A 57 0.79 -6.24 -8.79
CA MET A 57 1.56 -5.35 -9.67
C MET A 57 0.93 -3.95 -9.71
N LEU A 58 -0.41 -3.87 -9.82
CA LEU A 58 -1.11 -2.59 -9.81
C LEU A 58 -1.03 -1.86 -8.45
N ASN A 59 -1.04 -2.59 -7.34
CA ASN A 59 -0.86 -2.00 -6.01
C ASN A 59 0.56 -1.42 -5.86
N LYS A 60 1.59 -2.13 -6.33
CA LYS A 60 2.98 -1.64 -6.35
C LYS A 60 3.11 -0.38 -7.22
N ALA A 61 2.50 -0.39 -8.41
CA ALA A 61 2.50 0.77 -9.30
C ALA A 61 1.77 1.99 -8.69
N LEU A 62 0.64 1.76 -8.02
CA LEU A 62 -0.09 2.82 -7.32
C LEU A 62 0.74 3.38 -6.16
N LEU A 63 1.34 2.51 -5.36
CA LEU A 63 2.20 2.92 -4.24
C LEU A 63 3.38 3.76 -4.72
N ALA A 64 4.06 3.32 -5.79
CA ALA A 64 5.19 4.06 -6.36
C ALA A 64 4.79 5.49 -6.81
N GLU A 65 3.59 5.66 -7.38
CA GLU A 65 3.10 7.00 -7.74
C GLU A 65 2.74 7.85 -6.50
N VAL A 66 2.19 7.23 -5.44
CA VAL A 66 1.91 7.92 -4.17
C VAL A 66 3.23 8.39 -3.54
N GLU A 67 4.21 7.51 -3.40
CA GLU A 67 5.54 7.82 -2.86
C GLU A 67 6.22 8.93 -3.68
N ARG A 68 6.14 8.87 -5.01
CA ARG A 68 6.66 9.94 -5.88
C ARG A 68 6.02 11.30 -5.57
N ARG A 69 4.71 11.35 -5.26
CA ARG A 69 4.01 12.58 -4.89
C ARG A 69 4.36 13.04 -3.48
N GLU A 70 4.53 12.13 -2.55
CA GLU A 70 4.98 12.44 -1.18
C GLU A 70 6.37 13.07 -1.19
N ILE A 71 7.29 12.52 -1.99
CA ILE A 71 8.62 13.11 -2.22
C ILE A 71 8.49 14.50 -2.86
N ALA A 72 7.67 14.65 -3.89
CA ALA A 72 7.55 15.90 -4.64
C ALA A 72 6.83 17.03 -3.86
N TYR A 73 5.88 16.70 -2.99
CA TYR A 73 4.92 17.67 -2.44
C TYR A 73 4.77 17.62 -0.92
N ASN A 74 5.41 16.68 -0.22
CA ASN A 74 5.28 16.53 1.22
C ASN A 74 6.60 16.14 1.91
N GLU A 75 7.74 16.57 1.36
CA GLU A 75 9.08 16.31 1.93
C GLU A 75 9.38 14.81 2.12
N GLY A 76 8.76 13.94 1.31
CA GLY A 76 8.87 12.48 1.45
C GLY A 76 8.10 11.91 2.63
N LYS A 77 7.28 12.71 3.33
CA LYS A 77 6.39 12.24 4.39
C LYS A 77 5.08 11.75 3.79
N ALA A 78 4.48 10.75 4.44
CA ALA A 78 3.16 10.27 4.06
C ALA A 78 2.09 11.35 4.18
N PHE A 79 1.14 11.41 3.24
CA PHE A 79 -0.03 12.26 3.39
C PHE A 79 -0.95 11.73 4.50
N VAL A 80 -1.49 12.62 5.33
CA VAL A 80 -2.50 12.25 6.33
C VAL A 80 -3.81 12.01 5.60
N GLY A 81 -4.25 10.74 5.54
CA GLY A 81 -5.58 10.39 5.06
C GLY A 81 -6.64 10.63 6.13
N ASN A 82 -7.84 11.01 5.72
CA ASN A 82 -9.07 10.91 6.50
C ASN A 82 -10.06 10.00 5.75
N ASP A 83 -11.05 9.47 6.47
CA ASP A 83 -12.14 8.67 5.88
C ASP A 83 -13.20 9.55 5.18
N ASP A 84 -12.96 10.86 5.09
CA ASP A 84 -13.88 11.79 4.48
C ASP A 84 -13.95 11.54 2.96
N PRO A 85 -15.15 11.61 2.36
CA PRO A 85 -15.27 11.50 0.91
C PRO A 85 -14.40 12.56 0.22
N LEU A 86 -13.77 12.18 -0.89
CA LEU A 86 -13.07 13.13 -1.74
C LEU A 86 -14.02 14.27 -2.12
N THR A 87 -13.58 15.52 -1.93
CA THR A 87 -14.34 16.69 -2.35
C THR A 87 -14.72 16.53 -3.82
N PRO A 88 -15.99 16.80 -4.21
CA PRO A 88 -16.40 16.76 -5.61
C PRO A 88 -15.42 17.55 -6.46
N GLY A 89 -14.99 16.99 -7.58
CA GLY A 89 -13.99 17.61 -8.45
C GLY A 89 -14.37 19.06 -8.76
N ARG A 90 -13.48 20.01 -8.47
CA ARG A 90 -13.67 21.40 -8.89
C ARG A 90 -13.68 21.41 -10.43
N PRO A 91 -14.66 22.04 -11.09
CA PRO A 91 -14.62 22.20 -12.53
C PRO A 91 -13.31 22.90 -12.90
N ILE A 92 -12.44 22.17 -13.58
CA ILE A 92 -11.32 22.75 -14.32
C ILE A 92 -11.95 23.39 -15.53
N GLY A 93 -12.11 24.72 -15.48
CA GLY A 93 -12.71 25.49 -16.57
C GLY A 93 -11.98 25.16 -17.87
N PHE A 94 -12.72 24.61 -18.84
CA PHE A 94 -12.31 24.53 -20.24
C PHE A 94 -13.02 25.65 -21.01
#